data_AF-A0A9W9RYN3-F1
#
_entry.id   AF-A0A9W9RYN3-F1
#
_cell.length_a   1.000
_cell.length_b   1.000
_cell.length_c   1.000
_cell.angle_alpha   90.00
_cell.angle_beta   90.00
_cell.angle_gamma   90.00
#
_symmetry.space_group_name_H-M   'P 1'
#
loop_
_entity.id
_entity.type
_entity.pdbx_description
1 polymer ?
#
loop_
_entity_poly.entity_id
_entity_poly.type
_entity_poly.pdbx_seq_one_letter_code
_entity_poly.pdbx_strand_id
1 'polypeptide(L)'
;MAITELIFPKIKPDQASLDEIERDWPIISKRLTDPNPGVLCAYRGWVLTENGRNVREEHREFLLFEWEKIESFHAFIVSEQFKNFAASIRHLVTGPPTLQLFDTNLSPKDAASASSIEIFRVTVPNAENAETALKTWEAISQKAKERYGDKVSVTYGKSQNLDDEVVAGIIGWSKLEDCVPNNQEPALVDSLESLKCLGELSNITVEIEPMDLPPS
;
A
#
# COMPACT_ATOMS: atom_id res chain seq x y z
N MET A 1 -11.86 -3.63 12.81
CA MET A 1 -11.16 -2.33 12.67
C MET A 1 -11.06 -2.02 11.18
N ALA A 2 -10.70 -0.78 10.81
CA ALA A 2 -10.46 -0.45 9.41
C ALA A 2 -9.30 -1.29 8.86
N ILE A 3 -9.37 -1.67 7.59
CA ILE A 3 -8.39 -2.55 6.95
C ILE A 3 -7.70 -1.79 5.83
N THR A 4 -6.37 -1.81 5.83
CA THR A 4 -5.57 -1.31 4.70
C THR A 4 -5.41 -2.42 3.67
N GLU A 5 -5.73 -2.14 2.42
CA GLU A 5 -5.48 -3.03 1.29
C GLU A 5 -4.35 -2.47 0.41
N LEU A 6 -3.34 -3.30 0.15
CA LEU A 6 -2.27 -3.02 -0.82
C LEU A 6 -2.43 -3.90 -2.05
N ILE A 7 -2.51 -3.29 -3.23
CA ILE A 7 -2.71 -4.00 -4.50
C ILE A 7 -1.59 -3.63 -5.46
N PHE A 8 -1.00 -4.64 -6.09
CA PHE A 8 -0.02 -4.49 -7.16
C PHE A 8 -0.59 -5.14 -8.43
N PRO A 9 -1.37 -4.41 -9.24
CA PRO A 9 -1.93 -4.93 -10.48
C PRO A 9 -0.86 -5.46 -11.42
N LYS A 10 -1.15 -6.58 -12.09
CA LYS A 10 -0.24 -7.20 -13.08
C LYS A 10 -0.64 -6.79 -14.49
N ILE A 11 -0.59 -5.49 -14.78
CA ILE A 11 -0.93 -4.93 -16.10
C ILE A 11 -0.01 -5.54 -17.16
N LYS A 12 -0.53 -5.79 -18.35
CA LYS A 12 0.29 -6.24 -19.48
C LYS A 12 1.30 -5.15 -19.85
N PRO A 13 2.57 -5.49 -20.09
CA PRO A 13 3.62 -4.50 -20.32
C PRO A 13 3.63 -3.92 -21.74
N ASP A 14 2.73 -4.35 -22.63
CA ASP A 14 2.64 -3.78 -23.97
C ASP A 14 2.04 -2.36 -23.95
N GLN A 15 2.59 -1.47 -24.77
CA GLN A 15 2.21 -0.06 -24.79
C GLN A 15 0.71 0.15 -25.04
N ALA A 16 0.08 -0.70 -25.85
CA ALA A 16 -1.35 -0.58 -26.15
C ALA A 16 -2.21 -0.79 -24.89
N SER A 17 -1.86 -1.78 -24.06
CA SER A 17 -2.54 -2.02 -22.79
C SER A 17 -2.32 -0.89 -21.78
N LEU A 18 -1.10 -0.33 -21.73
CA LEU A 18 -0.78 0.82 -20.87
C LEU A 18 -1.52 2.10 -21.30
N ASP A 19 -1.57 2.37 -22.60
CA ASP A 19 -2.29 3.55 -23.13
C ASP A 19 -3.80 3.42 -22.90
N GLU A 20 -4.34 2.20 -23.03
CA GLU A 20 -5.75 1.92 -22.76
C GLU A 20 -6.10 2.08 -21.29
N ILE A 21 -5.30 1.56 -20.37
CA ILE A 21 -5.61 1.69 -18.94
C ILE A 21 -5.57 3.16 -18.51
N GLU A 22 -4.60 3.95 -18.96
CA GLU A 22 -4.53 5.37 -18.59
C GLU A 22 -5.69 6.18 -19.16
N ARG A 23 -6.05 5.94 -20.43
CA ARG A 23 -7.16 6.62 -21.08
C ARG A 23 -8.50 6.29 -20.41
N ASP A 24 -8.72 5.02 -20.09
CA ASP A 24 -10.00 4.52 -19.61
C ASP A 24 -10.07 4.49 -18.06
N TRP A 25 -8.99 4.83 -17.36
CA TRP A 25 -8.90 4.84 -15.90
C TRP A 25 -10.05 5.59 -15.23
N PRO A 26 -10.45 6.82 -15.66
CA PRO A 26 -11.58 7.51 -15.02
C PRO A 26 -12.90 6.75 -15.06
N ILE A 27 -13.09 5.86 -16.04
CA ILE A 27 -14.28 5.01 -16.17
C ILE A 27 -14.11 3.73 -15.34
N ILE A 28 -12.90 3.16 -15.35
CA ILE A 28 -12.55 1.96 -14.60
C ILE A 28 -12.60 2.21 -13.09
N SER A 29 -12.03 3.32 -12.63
CA SER A 29 -11.97 3.71 -11.22
C SER A 29 -13.36 3.91 -10.62
N LYS A 30 -14.28 4.53 -11.36
CA LYS A 30 -15.69 4.66 -10.93
C LYS A 30 -16.35 3.31 -10.67
N ARG A 31 -16.00 2.26 -11.41
CA ARG A 31 -16.53 0.91 -11.15
C ARG A 31 -15.99 0.33 -9.84
N LEU A 32 -14.82 0.78 -9.38
CA LEU A 32 -14.26 0.42 -8.08
C LEU A 32 -14.85 1.24 -6.93
N THR A 33 -15.11 2.54 -7.16
CA THR A 33 -15.40 3.49 -6.09
C THR A 33 -16.86 3.94 -5.98
N ASP A 34 -17.67 3.81 -7.03
CA ASP A 34 -19.03 4.37 -7.07
C ASP A 34 -20.12 3.36 -7.55
N PRO A 35 -21.11 3.03 -6.69
CA PRO A 35 -21.14 3.28 -5.25
C PRO A 35 -20.31 2.22 -4.53
N ASN A 36 -19.32 2.60 -3.72
CA ASN A 36 -18.62 1.67 -2.84
C ASN A 36 -18.53 2.24 -1.42
N PRO A 37 -19.61 2.11 -0.62
CA PRO A 37 -19.65 2.71 0.72
C PRO A 37 -18.69 2.05 1.72
N GLY A 38 -18.10 0.91 1.37
CA GLY A 38 -17.14 0.22 2.23
C GLY A 38 -15.73 0.82 2.20
N VAL A 39 -15.40 1.61 1.19
CA VAL A 39 -14.08 2.23 1.00
C VAL A 39 -14.08 3.63 1.60
N LEU A 40 -13.17 3.88 2.54
CA LEU A 40 -13.02 5.15 3.25
C LEU A 40 -12.04 6.11 2.54
N CYS A 41 -10.97 5.57 1.98
CA CYS A 41 -10.05 6.29 1.12
C CYS A 41 -9.44 5.35 0.07
N ALA A 42 -9.05 5.91 -1.08
CA ALA A 42 -8.46 5.16 -2.17
C ALA A 42 -7.39 6.01 -2.87
N TYR A 43 -6.28 5.37 -3.22
CA TYR A 43 -5.14 5.99 -3.88
C TYR A 43 -4.65 5.12 -5.01
N ARG A 44 -4.19 5.77 -6.08
CA ARG A 44 -3.56 5.12 -7.24
C ARG A 44 -2.17 5.70 -7.44
N GLY A 45 -1.24 4.87 -7.87
CA GLY A 45 0.13 5.29 -8.05
C GLY A 45 0.99 4.36 -8.87
N TRP A 46 2.28 4.66 -8.86
CA TRP A 46 3.32 3.91 -9.56
C TRP A 46 4.45 3.56 -8.61
N VAL A 47 4.95 2.34 -8.75
CA VAL A 47 6.18 1.93 -8.07
C VAL A 47 7.37 2.65 -8.69
N LEU A 48 8.06 3.44 -7.88
CA LEU A 48 9.27 4.16 -8.27
C LEU A 48 10.50 3.28 -8.08
N THR A 49 10.61 2.67 -6.90
CA THR A 49 11.73 1.83 -6.52
C THR A 49 11.27 0.57 -5.79
N GLU A 50 12.05 -0.49 -5.93
CA GLU A 50 11.89 -1.73 -5.18
C GLU A 50 13.27 -2.19 -4.71
N ASN A 51 13.46 -2.30 -3.39
CA ASN A 51 14.73 -2.65 -2.75
C ASN A 51 15.90 -1.78 -3.25
N GLY A 52 15.65 -0.48 -3.42
CA GLY A 52 16.63 0.50 -3.92
C GLY A 52 16.87 0.48 -5.43
N ARG A 53 16.29 -0.47 -6.17
CA ARG A 53 16.34 -0.51 -7.63
C ARG A 53 15.27 0.40 -8.21
N ASN A 54 15.61 1.29 -9.13
CA ASN A 54 14.60 2.05 -9.88
C ASN A 54 13.83 1.11 -10.82
N VAL A 55 12.50 1.12 -10.72
CA VAL A 55 11.58 0.28 -11.51
C VAL A 55 10.50 1.10 -12.22
N ARG A 56 10.63 2.44 -12.26
CA ARG A 56 9.59 3.32 -12.78
C ARG A 56 9.21 3.01 -14.24
N GLU A 57 10.20 2.63 -15.04
CA GLU A 57 10.05 2.26 -16.46
C GLU A 57 9.39 0.89 -16.66
N GLU A 58 9.17 0.12 -15.59
CA GLU A 58 8.41 -1.14 -15.65
C GLU A 58 6.89 -0.91 -15.60
N HIS A 59 6.44 0.34 -15.42
CA HIS A 59 5.02 0.71 -15.35
C HIS A 59 4.23 -0.15 -14.35
N ARG A 60 4.82 -0.39 -13.18
CA ARG A 60 4.19 -1.15 -12.11
C ARG A 60 3.21 -0.27 -11.35
N GLU A 61 1.93 -0.51 -11.59
CA GLU A 61 0.84 0.20 -10.91
C GLU A 61 0.71 -0.25 -9.45
N PHE A 62 0.20 0.64 -8.61
CA PHE A 62 -0.08 0.41 -7.21
C PHE A 62 -1.42 1.04 -6.83
N LEU A 63 -2.22 0.32 -6.02
CA LEU A 63 -3.42 0.85 -5.38
C LEU A 63 -3.33 0.65 -3.87
N LEU A 64 -3.81 1.64 -3.12
CA LEU A 64 -3.97 1.58 -1.67
C LEU A 64 -5.39 1.97 -1.31
N PHE A 65 -6.14 1.06 -0.69
CA PHE A 65 -7.48 1.32 -0.20
C PHE A 65 -7.52 1.21 1.33
N GLU A 66 -8.38 1.99 1.95
CA GLU A 66 -8.82 1.78 3.32
C GLU A 66 -10.28 1.32 3.30
N TRP A 67 -10.56 0.20 3.94
CA TRP A 67 -11.90 -0.33 4.14
C TRP A 67 -12.38 -0.05 5.54
N GLU A 68 -13.67 0.24 5.71
CA GLU A 68 -14.28 0.43 7.03
C GLU A 68 -14.04 -0.79 7.96
N LYS A 69 -14.10 -1.99 7.37
CA LYS A 69 -13.88 -3.28 8.04
C LYS A 69 -13.67 -4.39 7.00
N ILE A 70 -13.14 -5.52 7.45
CA ILE A 70 -12.84 -6.66 6.57
C ILE A 70 -14.09 -7.23 5.88
N GLU A 71 -15.25 -7.16 6.53
CA GLU A 71 -16.53 -7.62 5.96
C GLU A 71 -16.95 -6.76 4.76
N SER A 72 -16.61 -5.47 4.77
CA SER A 72 -16.90 -4.56 3.65
C SER A 72 -16.11 -4.98 2.41
N PHE A 73 -14.83 -5.33 2.58
CA PHE A 73 -14.01 -5.92 1.52
C PHE A 73 -14.61 -7.24 1.00
N HIS A 74 -14.95 -8.17 1.91
CA HIS A 74 -15.49 -9.47 1.52
C HIS A 74 -16.82 -9.35 0.77
N ALA A 75 -17.70 -8.43 1.19
CA ALA A 75 -18.94 -8.14 0.49
C ALA A 75 -18.68 -7.55 -0.90
N PHE A 76 -17.68 -6.66 -1.03
CA PHE A 76 -17.32 -6.05 -2.31
C PHE A 76 -16.79 -7.07 -3.32
N ILE A 77 -15.84 -7.94 -2.96
CA ILE A 77 -15.22 -8.87 -3.92
C ILE A 77 -16.19 -9.89 -4.52
N VAL A 78 -17.32 -10.18 -3.86
CA VAL A 78 -18.36 -11.07 -4.39
C VAL A 78 -19.51 -10.33 -5.09
N SER A 79 -19.49 -8.99 -5.07
CA SER A 79 -20.55 -8.15 -5.61
C SER A 79 -20.57 -8.12 -7.14
N GLU A 80 -21.72 -7.74 -7.71
CA GLU A 80 -21.83 -7.46 -9.15
C GLU A 80 -20.94 -6.29 -9.59
N GLN A 81 -20.71 -5.32 -8.70
CA GLN A 81 -19.82 -4.19 -8.97
C GLN A 81 -18.40 -4.67 -9.25
N PHE A 82 -17.83 -5.50 -8.37
CA PHE A 82 -16.49 -6.04 -8.56
C PHE A 82 -16.41 -6.94 -9.82
N LYS A 83 -17.45 -7.75 -10.09
CA LYS A 83 -17.51 -8.55 -11.32
C LYS A 83 -17.47 -7.68 -12.57
N ASN A 84 -18.22 -6.57 -12.59
CA ASN A 84 -18.24 -5.62 -13.70
C ASN A 84 -16.92 -4.86 -13.87
N PHE A 85 -16.25 -4.52 -12.76
CA PHE A 85 -14.90 -3.98 -12.78
C PHE A 85 -13.90 -5.00 -13.35
N ALA A 86 -13.84 -6.20 -12.77
CA ALA A 86 -12.92 -7.26 -13.21
C ALA A 86 -13.12 -7.60 -14.69
N ALA A 87 -14.37 -7.67 -15.16
CA ALA A 87 -14.68 -7.88 -16.57
C ALA A 87 -14.17 -6.76 -17.49
N SER A 88 -14.13 -5.52 -17.02
CA SER A 88 -13.64 -4.37 -17.80
C SER A 88 -12.12 -4.28 -17.89
N ILE A 89 -11.37 -4.91 -16.97
CA ILE A 89 -9.90 -4.85 -16.97
C ILE A 89 -9.22 -6.18 -17.32
N ARG A 90 -9.96 -7.29 -17.40
CA ARG A 90 -9.40 -8.64 -17.59
C ARG A 90 -8.50 -8.76 -18.81
N HIS A 91 -8.77 -8.01 -19.88
CA HIS A 91 -7.98 -8.05 -21.12
C HIS A 91 -6.71 -7.19 -21.04
N LEU A 92 -6.59 -6.34 -20.03
CA LEU A 92 -5.43 -5.47 -19.78
C LEU A 92 -4.46 -6.05 -18.76
N VAL A 93 -4.85 -7.12 -18.05
CA VAL A 93 -4.03 -7.75 -17.01
C VAL A 93 -3.54 -9.13 -17.44
N THR A 94 -2.42 -9.55 -16.84
CA THR A 94 -1.84 -10.90 -17.01
C THR A 94 -2.41 -11.92 -16.02
N GLY A 95 -3.17 -11.45 -15.01
CA GLY A 95 -3.84 -12.28 -14.02
C GLY A 95 -4.37 -11.42 -12.86
N PRO A 96 -5.12 -12.03 -11.93
CA PRO A 96 -5.55 -11.32 -10.73
C PRO A 96 -4.33 -10.92 -9.88
N PRO A 97 -4.33 -9.71 -9.27
CA PRO A 97 -3.33 -9.36 -8.28
C PRO A 97 -3.58 -10.15 -6.98
N THR A 98 -2.53 -10.24 -6.16
CA THR A 98 -2.71 -10.63 -4.75
C THR A 98 -3.26 -9.42 -4.01
N LEU A 99 -4.48 -9.54 -3.48
CA LEU A 99 -5.10 -8.53 -2.63
C LEU A 99 -4.53 -8.72 -1.22
N GLN A 100 -3.77 -7.76 -0.70
CA GLN A 100 -3.10 -7.90 0.59
C GLN A 100 -3.78 -7.02 1.63
N LEU A 101 -4.43 -7.64 2.61
CA LEU A 101 -5.18 -6.95 3.66
C LEU A 101 -4.36 -6.91 4.94
N PHE A 102 -4.23 -5.73 5.53
CA PHE A 102 -3.52 -5.48 6.77
C PHE A 102 -4.46 -4.87 7.80
N ASP A 103 -4.49 -5.47 8.99
CA ASP A 103 -5.10 -4.84 10.17
C ASP A 103 -4.07 -3.85 10.73
N THR A 104 -4.30 -2.57 10.46
CA THR A 104 -3.35 -1.50 10.76
C THR A 104 -3.71 -0.75 12.03
N ASN A 105 -2.69 -0.22 12.71
CA ASN A 105 -2.85 0.54 13.94
C ASN A 105 -3.63 1.85 13.73
N LEU A 106 -3.49 2.46 12.56
CA LEU A 106 -4.11 3.74 12.17
C LEU A 106 -4.61 3.66 10.71
N SER A 107 -5.39 4.65 10.31
CA SER A 107 -5.75 4.87 8.91
C SER A 107 -4.50 5.19 8.08
N PRO A 108 -4.33 4.59 6.89
CA PRO A 108 -3.21 4.92 6.01
C PRO A 108 -3.36 6.31 5.37
N LYS A 109 -4.53 6.96 5.50
CA LYS A 109 -4.84 8.25 4.86
C LYS A 109 -3.82 9.34 5.18
N ASP A 110 -3.37 9.43 6.42
CA ASP A 110 -2.41 10.45 6.84
C ASP A 110 -1.03 10.22 6.20
N ALA A 111 -0.60 8.96 6.09
CA ALA A 111 0.62 8.61 5.36
C ALA A 111 0.45 8.84 3.86
N ALA A 112 -0.68 8.42 3.29
CA ALA A 112 -0.99 8.54 1.87
C ALA A 112 -1.36 9.96 1.42
N SER A 113 -1.50 10.91 2.34
CA SER A 113 -1.62 12.34 2.02
C SER A 113 -0.33 12.92 1.43
N ALA A 114 0.80 12.23 1.64
CA ALA A 114 2.04 12.48 0.94
C ALA A 114 1.94 12.05 -0.53
N SER A 115 2.54 12.81 -1.44
CA SER A 115 2.61 12.43 -2.86
C SER A 115 3.53 11.23 -3.12
N SER A 116 4.35 10.85 -2.13
CA SER A 116 5.23 9.68 -2.19
C SER A 116 5.29 9.02 -0.81
N ILE A 117 5.16 7.69 -0.79
CA ILE A 117 5.21 6.88 0.43
C ILE A 117 6.22 5.74 0.29
N GLU A 118 6.77 5.33 1.41
CA GLU A 118 7.60 4.13 1.52
C GLU A 118 6.82 3.01 2.20
N ILE A 119 6.80 1.85 1.54
CA ILE A 119 6.14 0.64 2.02
C ILE A 119 7.22 -0.38 2.31
N PHE A 120 7.28 -0.81 3.56
CA PHE A 120 8.15 -1.87 4.02
C PHE A 120 7.30 -3.09 4.34
N ARG A 121 7.64 -4.25 3.78
CA ARG A 121 6.96 -5.53 4.08
C ARG A 121 8.01 -6.50 4.59
N VAL A 122 7.79 -7.04 5.78
CA VAL A 122 8.62 -8.11 6.34
C VAL A 122 7.81 -9.39 6.39
N THR A 123 8.26 -10.40 5.65
CA THR A 123 7.73 -11.76 5.72
C THR A 123 8.49 -12.51 6.79
N VAL A 124 7.81 -12.93 7.85
CA VAL A 124 8.40 -13.60 9.02
C VAL A 124 7.98 -15.08 9.07
N PRO A 125 8.77 -15.95 9.73
CA PRO A 125 8.51 -17.38 9.72
C PRO A 125 7.36 -17.83 10.64
N ASN A 126 6.93 -16.99 11.59
CA ASN A 126 5.90 -17.34 12.56
C ASN A 126 5.27 -16.09 13.22
N ALA A 127 4.17 -16.32 13.93
CA ALA A 127 3.41 -15.27 14.61
C ALA A 127 4.20 -14.55 15.72
N GLU A 128 5.13 -15.21 16.42
CA GLU A 128 5.96 -14.57 17.46
C GLU A 128 6.90 -13.51 16.86
N ASN A 129 7.50 -13.81 15.71
CA ASN A 129 8.28 -12.84 14.96
C ASN A 129 7.39 -11.71 14.40
N ALA A 130 6.13 -11.99 14.06
CA ALA A 130 5.19 -10.97 13.61
C ALA A 130 4.86 -9.98 14.74
N GLU A 131 4.57 -10.49 15.95
CA GLU A 131 4.37 -9.66 17.14
C GLU A 131 5.62 -8.83 17.48
N THR A 132 6.81 -9.42 17.31
CA THR A 132 8.08 -8.69 17.49
C THR A 132 8.24 -7.58 16.45
N ALA A 133 7.92 -7.85 15.18
CA ALA A 133 7.97 -6.86 14.11
C ALA A 133 6.97 -5.71 14.35
N LEU A 134 5.75 -5.99 14.84
CA LEU A 134 4.78 -4.97 15.22
C LEU A 134 5.31 -4.04 16.34
N LYS A 135 5.96 -4.60 17.37
CA LYS A 135 6.61 -3.80 18.43
C LYS A 135 7.78 -2.97 17.89
N THR A 136 8.56 -3.52 16.95
CA THR A 136 9.61 -2.76 16.26
C THR A 136 9.01 -1.58 15.49
N TRP A 137 7.89 -1.79 14.78
CA TRP A 137 7.17 -0.72 14.09
C TRP A 137 6.59 0.34 15.04
N GLU A 138 6.07 -0.06 16.19
CA GLU A 138 5.62 0.87 17.23
C GLU A 138 6.77 1.78 17.67
N ALA A 139 7.95 1.21 17.94
CA ALA A 139 9.14 1.98 18.30
C ALA A 139 9.62 2.89 17.15
N ILE A 140 9.56 2.43 15.90
CA ILE A 140 9.86 3.24 14.71
C ILE A 140 8.91 4.44 14.64
N SER A 141 7.60 4.21 14.80
CA SER A 141 6.57 5.25 14.76
C SER A 141 6.80 6.31 15.85
N GLN A 142 7.10 5.88 17.08
CA GLN A 142 7.42 6.78 18.20
C GLN A 142 8.66 7.64 17.91
N LYS A 143 9.77 7.01 17.49
CA LYS A 143 11.02 7.72 17.15
C LYS A 143 10.83 8.70 16.00
N ALA A 144 10.09 8.30 14.96
CA ALA A 144 9.80 9.15 13.82
C ALA A 144 9.01 10.39 14.26
N LYS A 145 7.97 10.19 15.08
CA LYS A 145 7.17 11.29 15.64
C LYS A 145 7.97 12.22 16.54
N GLU A 146 8.80 11.69 17.43
CA GLU A 146 9.69 12.49 18.29
C GLU A 146 10.66 13.36 17.48
N ARG A 147 11.16 12.83 16.36
CA ARG A 147 12.20 13.48 15.57
C ARG A 147 11.66 14.49 14.55
N TYR A 148 10.54 14.17 13.92
CA TYR A 148 10.01 14.90 12.77
C TYR A 148 8.62 15.52 13.04
N GLY A 149 7.97 15.17 14.15
CA GLY A 149 6.64 15.66 14.49
C GLY A 149 5.61 15.29 13.43
N ASP A 150 4.76 16.25 13.07
CA ASP A 150 3.67 16.06 12.10
C ASP A 150 4.15 16.00 10.64
N LYS A 151 5.47 16.05 10.39
CA LYS A 151 6.03 15.92 9.04
C LYS A 151 6.03 14.49 8.51
N VAL A 152 5.90 13.51 9.40
CA VAL A 152 5.95 12.09 9.10
C VAL A 152 4.72 11.40 9.68
N SER A 153 4.13 10.51 8.88
CA SER A 153 3.02 9.67 9.28
C SER A 153 3.42 8.22 9.08
N VAL A 154 3.30 7.41 10.13
CA VAL A 154 3.67 5.99 10.10
C VAL A 154 2.45 5.16 10.46
N THR A 155 2.02 4.31 9.53
CA THR A 155 0.96 3.31 9.74
C THR A 155 1.57 1.93 9.56
N TYR A 156 1.22 0.97 10.40
CA TYR A 156 1.73 -0.39 10.30
C TYR A 156 0.69 -1.40 10.75
N GLY A 157 0.84 -2.64 10.30
CA GLY A 157 -0.14 -3.67 10.56
C GLY A 157 0.29 -5.05 10.10
N LYS A 158 -0.51 -6.04 10.50
CA LYS A 158 -0.28 -7.45 10.20
C LYS A 158 -1.27 -7.94 9.14
N SER A 159 -0.78 -8.76 8.22
CA SER A 159 -1.60 -9.37 7.17
C SER A 159 -2.72 -10.24 7.74
N GLN A 160 -3.89 -10.18 7.15
CA GLN A 160 -5.09 -10.92 7.56
C GLN A 160 -5.45 -12.07 6.61
N ASN A 161 -4.93 -12.05 5.38
CA ASN A 161 -5.38 -12.95 4.31
C ASN A 161 -4.24 -13.55 3.47
N LEU A 162 -2.99 -13.44 3.96
CA LEU A 162 -1.83 -14.06 3.32
C LEU A 162 -1.50 -15.37 4.02
N ASP A 163 -0.98 -16.34 3.26
CA ASP A 163 -0.55 -17.63 3.81
C ASP A 163 0.67 -17.47 4.73
N ASP A 164 1.56 -16.54 4.36
CA ASP A 164 2.71 -16.18 5.17
C ASP A 164 2.36 -15.09 6.20
N GLU A 165 3.11 -15.07 7.30
CA GLU A 165 3.03 -14.04 8.32
C GLU A 165 3.75 -12.78 7.82
N VAL A 166 3.01 -11.77 7.36
CA VAL A 166 3.57 -10.53 6.83
C VAL A 166 3.19 -9.34 7.70
N VAL A 167 4.17 -8.54 8.08
CA VAL A 167 3.96 -7.23 8.72
C VAL A 167 4.35 -6.13 7.75
N ALA A 168 3.47 -5.16 7.54
CA ALA A 168 3.73 -4.02 6.67
C ALA A 168 3.77 -2.73 7.48
N GLY A 169 4.65 -1.82 7.08
CA GLY A 169 4.68 -0.43 7.52
C GLY A 169 4.67 0.51 6.32
N ILE A 170 3.95 1.61 6.45
CA ILE A 170 3.80 2.67 5.45
C ILE A 170 4.27 3.97 6.11
N ILE A 171 5.25 4.60 5.50
CA ILE A 171 5.80 5.88 5.92
C ILE A 171 5.45 6.91 4.86
N GLY A 172 4.70 7.93 5.25
CA GLY A 172 4.42 9.10 4.43
C GLY A 172 5.16 10.33 4.92
N TRP A 173 5.82 11.03 4.01
CA TRP A 173 6.52 12.28 4.29
C TRP A 173 5.75 13.45 3.70
N SER A 174 5.44 14.45 4.52
CA SER A 174 4.71 15.66 4.08
C SER A 174 5.35 16.40 2.90
N LYS A 175 6.68 16.27 2.72
CA LYS A 175 7.43 16.78 1.56
C LYS A 175 8.51 15.79 1.13
N LEU A 176 8.74 15.70 -0.17
CA LEU A 176 9.85 14.94 -0.77
C LEU A 176 11.24 15.37 -0.23
N GLU A 177 11.40 16.64 0.12
CA GLU A 177 12.66 17.17 0.69
C GLU A 177 12.90 16.71 2.14
N ASP A 178 11.83 16.37 2.86
CA ASP A 178 11.90 15.79 4.20
C ASP A 178 12.06 14.25 4.12
N CYS A 179 11.86 13.65 2.94
CA CYS A 179 12.12 12.24 2.69
C CYS A 179 13.63 11.98 2.77
N VAL A 180 14.03 11.23 3.79
CA VAL A 180 15.43 10.83 3.95
C VAL A 180 15.63 9.56 3.12
N PRO A 181 16.53 9.54 2.13
CA PRO A 181 16.89 8.30 1.45
C PRO A 181 17.37 7.26 2.48
N ASN A 182 16.95 6.00 2.31
CA ASN A 182 17.21 4.81 3.14
C ASN A 182 18.67 4.55 3.61
N ASN A 183 19.63 5.41 3.25
CA ASN A 183 21.06 5.26 3.53
C ASN A 183 21.68 6.43 4.32
N GLN A 184 20.91 7.41 4.81
CA GLN A 184 21.50 8.64 5.39
C GLN A 184 21.09 9.00 6.82
N GLU A 185 20.10 8.36 7.45
CA GLU A 185 19.74 8.65 8.86
C GLU A 185 19.83 7.42 9.77
N PRO A 186 20.86 7.34 10.65
CA PRO A 186 21.14 6.15 11.45
C PRO A 186 19.97 5.71 12.34
N ALA A 187 19.17 6.67 12.84
CA ALA A 187 18.18 6.41 13.88
C ALA A 187 17.00 5.53 13.44
N LEU A 188 16.50 5.74 12.20
CA LEU A 188 15.46 4.89 11.61
C LEU A 188 16.06 3.68 10.92
N VAL A 189 17.25 3.83 10.30
CA VAL A 189 17.98 2.74 9.65
C VAL A 189 18.24 1.60 10.62
N ASP A 190 18.76 1.85 11.82
CA ASP A 190 19.04 0.78 12.81
C ASP A 190 17.78 -0.01 13.18
N SER A 191 16.63 0.67 13.24
CA SER A 191 15.34 0.05 13.58
C SER A 191 14.77 -0.74 12.39
N LEU A 192 14.95 -0.25 11.16
CA LEU A 192 14.59 -0.95 9.93
C LEU A 192 15.51 -2.15 9.66
N GLU A 193 16.80 -2.06 9.94
CA GLU A 193 17.75 -3.18 9.88
C GLU A 193 17.36 -4.27 10.88
N SER A 194 16.85 -3.90 12.06
CA SER A 194 16.36 -4.88 13.04
C SER A 194 15.21 -5.72 12.50
N LEU A 195 14.37 -5.19 11.59
CA LEU A 195 13.32 -5.97 10.92
C LEU A 195 13.90 -7.06 10.01
N LYS A 196 15.06 -6.83 9.38
CA LYS A 196 15.75 -7.85 8.54
C LYS A 196 16.21 -9.06 9.34
N CYS A 197 16.46 -8.89 10.63
CA CYS A 197 16.79 -10.01 11.51
C CYS A 197 15.59 -10.92 11.81
N LEU A 198 14.36 -10.45 11.57
CA LEU A 198 13.13 -11.19 11.86
C LEU A 198 12.63 -12.00 10.66
N GLY A 199 13.03 -11.63 9.44
CA GLY A 199 12.55 -12.25 8.21
C GLY A 199 12.99 -11.52 6.94
N GLU A 200 12.34 -11.84 5.82
CA GLU A 200 12.63 -11.25 4.52
C GLU A 200 11.99 -9.86 4.42
N LEU A 201 12.83 -8.82 4.46
CA LEU A 201 12.40 -7.43 4.31
C LEU A 201 12.43 -7.02 2.83
N SER A 202 11.32 -6.45 2.38
CA SER A 202 11.22 -5.72 1.11
C SER A 202 10.84 -4.27 1.37
N ASN A 203 11.38 -3.37 0.55
CA ASN A 203 11.06 -1.94 0.58
C ASN A 203 10.61 -1.50 -0.82
N ILE A 204 9.56 -0.69 -0.88
CA ILE A 204 8.98 -0.18 -2.11
C ILE A 204 8.69 1.31 -1.89
N THR A 205 9.15 2.17 -2.78
CA THR A 205 8.69 3.57 -2.83
C THR A 205 7.66 3.71 -3.93
N VAL A 206 6.53 4.34 -3.63
CA VAL A 206 5.47 4.59 -4.61
C VAL A 206 5.11 6.07 -4.62
N GLU A 207 4.87 6.61 -5.81
CA GLU A 207 4.21 7.90 -6.00
C GLU A 207 2.71 7.64 -6.10
N ILE A 208 1.88 8.40 -5.38
CA ILE A 208 0.43 8.17 -5.31
C ILE A 208 -0.37 9.47 -5.36
N GLU A 209 -1.61 9.34 -5.84
CA GLU A 209 -2.61 10.39 -5.87
C GLU A 209 -3.96 9.84 -5.35
N PRO A 210 -4.78 10.69 -4.70
CA PRO A 210 -6.10 10.29 -4.24
C PRO A 210 -7.02 9.99 -5.43
N MET A 211 -7.84 8.94 -5.29
CA MET A 211 -8.90 8.60 -6.23
C MET A 211 -10.20 9.28 -5.84
N ASP A 212 -11.02 9.63 -6.84
CA ASP A 212 -12.36 10.16 -6.61
C ASP A 212 -13.26 9.10 -5.95
N LEU A 213 -13.78 9.45 -4.77
CA LEU A 213 -14.84 8.71 -4.08
C LEU A 213 -16.16 9.50 -4.16
N PRO A 214 -17.32 8.82 -4.23
CA PRO A 214 -18.60 9.49 -4.16
C PRO A 214 -18.73 10.26 -2.83
N PRO A 215 -19.44 11.41 -2.81
CA PRO A 215 -19.67 12.14 -1.58
C PRO A 215 -20.42 11.26 -0.57
N SER A 216 -19.88 11.20 0.65
CA SER A 216 -20.45 10.50 1.81
C SER A 216 -21.71 11.18 2.35
#